data_AF-A0A077WB45-F1
#
_entry.id   AF-A0A077WB45-F1
#
_cell.length_a   1.000
_cell.length_b   1.000
_cell.length_c   1.000
_cell.angle_alpha   90.00
_cell.angle_beta   90.00
_cell.angle_gamma   90.00
#
_symmetry.space_group_name_H-M   'P 1'
#
loop_
_entity.id
_entity.type
_entity.pdbx_description
1 polymer ?
#
loop_
_entity_poly.entity_id
_entity_poly.type
_entity_poly.pdbx_seq_one_letter_code
_entity_poly.pdbx_strand_id
1 'polypeptide(L)'
;MKQLRRLIGRSSTLQNKNQATPTPAEYLQEQDDNAEGDNSTPQLTNEYFKRYELMTEFINLRNPSHCPLGVYVIPSSDNLNVWYGVVFVHKGYYRSGVFKFRMTIPENYPNHPPSVTFLTEMFHPLVDTQGNLSLSQQFATWRPYQDYLFHVLHYIKNIFKRVVLDGLVDKHCPHKEAYRLYRTDRTVFGKLAQQSAQLSITESYLFDHFPENNLIKFSKLSEAEYEDLRTQILDSARST
;
A
#
# COMPACT_ATOMS: atom_id res chain seq x y z
N MET A 1 15.87 -56.34 47.67
CA MET A 1 17.00 -55.94 46.80
C MET A 1 17.48 -57.15 46.02
N LYS A 2 17.28 -57.11 44.68
CA LYS A 2 17.90 -57.93 43.62
C LYS A 2 17.52 -59.43 43.43
N GLN A 3 17.26 -59.72 42.14
CA GLN A 3 17.21 -61.01 41.42
C GLN A 3 15.94 -61.86 41.65
N LEU A 4 15.31 -62.58 40.70
CA LEU A 4 15.76 -63.22 39.46
C LEU A 4 14.54 -63.83 38.69
N ARG A 5 14.70 -64.07 37.36
CA ARG A 5 14.15 -65.20 36.53
C ARG A 5 12.67 -65.28 36.07
N ARG A 6 12.54 -65.26 34.74
CA ARG A 6 11.79 -66.16 33.79
C ARG A 6 10.66 -67.06 34.33
N LEU A 7 9.49 -66.96 33.69
CA LEU A 7 8.52 -68.03 33.34
C LEU A 7 7.75 -67.56 32.07
N ILE A 8 7.88 -68.20 30.89
CA ILE A 8 7.08 -69.31 30.33
C ILE A 8 5.56 -69.06 30.35
N GLY A 9 4.89 -69.06 29.17
CA GLY A 9 3.44 -69.32 29.11
C GLY A 9 2.69 -68.83 27.87
N ARG A 10 2.60 -69.72 26.87
CA ARG A 10 1.68 -69.81 25.71
C ARG A 10 0.34 -69.05 25.73
N SER A 11 0.06 -68.42 24.58
CA SER A 11 -1.11 -68.60 23.67
C SER A 11 -2.54 -68.49 24.23
N SER A 12 -3.30 -67.48 23.78
CA SER A 12 -4.55 -67.66 23.03
C SER A 12 -5.14 -66.33 22.53
N THR A 13 -5.82 -66.44 21.41
CA THR A 13 -6.51 -65.50 20.53
C THR A 13 -7.50 -64.56 21.25
N LEU A 14 -7.65 -63.32 20.74
CA LEU A 14 -8.94 -62.65 20.51
C LEU A 14 -8.75 -61.35 19.69
N GLN A 15 -9.69 -61.11 18.77
CA GLN A 15 -9.75 -60.05 17.76
C GLN A 15 -9.81 -58.63 18.37
N ASN A 16 -9.32 -57.59 17.66
CA ASN A 16 -10.15 -56.70 16.81
C ASN A 16 -9.48 -55.32 16.54
N LYS A 17 -9.74 -54.81 15.32
CA LYS A 17 -9.77 -53.41 14.86
C LYS A 17 -8.46 -52.56 14.76
N ASN A 18 -8.17 -52.25 13.49
CA ASN A 18 -7.96 -50.92 12.91
C ASN A 18 -6.74 -50.08 13.35
N GLN A 19 -5.76 -49.99 12.45
CA GLN A 19 -5.40 -48.78 11.66
C GLN A 19 -3.90 -48.78 11.38
N ALA A 20 -3.55 -49.04 10.13
CA ALA A 20 -2.30 -48.57 9.53
C ALA A 20 -2.69 -47.82 8.26
N THR A 21 -2.35 -46.54 8.23
CA THR A 21 -2.47 -45.61 7.10
C THR A 21 -1.53 -46.04 5.97
N PRO A 22 -1.99 -46.09 4.70
CA PRO A 22 -1.11 -46.00 3.54
C PRO A 22 -0.99 -44.57 3.02
N THR A 23 0.06 -44.39 2.25
CA THR A 23 0.77 -43.15 1.90
C THR A 23 0.16 -42.30 0.77
N PRO A 24 0.63 -41.06 0.56
CA PRO A 24 -0.01 -40.02 -0.28
C PRO A 24 -0.17 -40.28 -1.79
N ALA A 25 0.11 -41.49 -2.29
CA ALA A 25 0.13 -41.79 -3.73
C ALA A 25 -1.14 -42.50 -4.26
N GLU A 26 -2.10 -42.84 -3.41
CA GLU A 26 -3.28 -43.65 -3.80
C GLU A 26 -4.58 -42.85 -3.99
N TYR A 27 -4.56 -41.51 -3.95
CA TYR A 27 -5.79 -40.69 -4.03
C TYR A 27 -6.23 -40.24 -5.43
N LEU A 28 -5.55 -40.64 -6.52
CA LEU A 28 -5.83 -40.08 -7.85
C LEU A 28 -6.14 -41.10 -8.94
N GLN A 29 -7.01 -42.08 -8.71
CA GLN A 29 -7.67 -42.74 -9.83
C GLN A 29 -9.03 -43.36 -9.48
N GLU A 30 -9.99 -43.04 -10.35
CA GLU A 30 -11.33 -43.60 -10.55
C GLU A 30 -12.49 -43.03 -9.71
N GLN A 31 -13.34 -42.17 -10.33
CA GLN A 31 -14.60 -42.65 -10.91
C GLN A 31 -15.33 -41.61 -11.79
N ASP A 32 -15.99 -42.19 -12.79
CA ASP A 32 -16.69 -41.67 -13.95
C ASP A 32 -17.92 -40.77 -13.70
N ASP A 33 -18.12 -39.91 -14.71
CA ASP A 33 -19.36 -39.50 -15.39
C ASP A 33 -20.67 -39.19 -14.64
N ASN A 34 -21.22 -38.05 -15.08
CA ASN A 34 -22.60 -37.55 -14.96
C ASN A 34 -22.96 -36.75 -13.70
N ALA A 35 -22.58 -35.47 -13.71
CA ALA A 35 -23.46 -34.40 -13.25
C ALA A 35 -23.19 -33.14 -14.10
N GLU A 36 -24.19 -32.72 -14.89
CA GLU A 36 -24.26 -31.35 -15.41
C GLU A 36 -24.34 -30.40 -14.21
N GLY A 37 -23.20 -29.82 -13.83
CA GLY A 37 -23.04 -28.96 -12.67
C GLY A 37 -22.29 -27.70 -13.05
N ASP A 38 -22.98 -26.57 -12.87
CA ASP A 38 -22.54 -25.19 -13.04
C ASP A 38 -21.03 -24.92 -12.82
N ASN A 39 -20.36 -24.41 -13.85
CA ASN A 39 -18.90 -24.21 -13.90
C ASN A 39 -18.47 -22.88 -13.24
N SER A 40 -19.01 -22.56 -12.06
CA SER A 40 -18.91 -21.24 -11.42
C SER A 40 -17.86 -21.14 -10.29
N THR A 41 -17.04 -22.17 -10.05
CA THR A 41 -16.25 -22.30 -8.80
C THR A 41 -14.71 -22.06 -8.80
N PRO A 42 -14.01 -21.62 -9.87
CA PRO A 42 -12.60 -21.20 -9.75
C PRO A 42 -12.36 -19.69 -9.49
N GLN A 43 -13.31 -18.80 -9.85
CA GLN A 43 -13.12 -17.35 -9.70
C GLN A 43 -13.25 -16.85 -8.25
N LEU A 44 -14.23 -17.38 -7.50
CA LEU A 44 -14.57 -16.89 -6.16
C LEU A 44 -13.43 -17.10 -5.16
N THR A 45 -12.76 -18.26 -5.19
CA THR A 45 -11.61 -18.57 -4.34
C THR A 45 -10.44 -17.61 -4.60
N ASN A 46 -10.16 -17.29 -5.85
CA ASN A 46 -9.10 -16.34 -6.23
C ASN A 46 -9.41 -14.92 -5.71
N GLU A 47 -10.66 -14.46 -5.83
CA GLU A 47 -11.08 -13.16 -5.30
C GLU A 47 -10.85 -13.07 -3.78
N TYR A 48 -11.22 -14.09 -3.01
CA TYR A 48 -10.98 -14.10 -1.55
C TYR A 48 -9.49 -14.01 -1.22
N PHE A 49 -8.64 -14.81 -1.87
CA PHE A 49 -7.19 -14.76 -1.64
C PHE A 49 -6.60 -13.37 -1.94
N LYS A 50 -7.02 -12.75 -3.03
CA LYS A 50 -6.62 -11.39 -3.39
C LYS A 50 -7.07 -10.37 -2.33
N ARG A 51 -8.31 -10.45 -1.85
CA ARG A 51 -8.80 -9.58 -0.77
C ARG A 51 -7.96 -9.73 0.49
N TYR A 52 -7.63 -10.97 0.88
CA TYR A 52 -6.74 -11.23 2.01
C TYR A 52 -5.36 -10.62 1.80
N GLU A 53 -4.76 -10.76 0.61
CA GLU A 53 -3.46 -10.18 0.29
C GLU A 53 -3.46 -8.64 0.47
N LEU A 54 -4.46 -7.95 -0.07
CA LEU A 54 -4.57 -6.49 0.08
C LEU A 54 -4.86 -6.06 1.53
N MET A 55 -5.67 -6.84 2.26
CA MET A 55 -5.91 -6.57 3.68
C MET A 55 -4.65 -6.77 4.51
N THR A 56 -3.84 -7.80 4.20
CA THR A 56 -2.54 -8.03 4.84
C THR A 56 -1.57 -6.89 4.56
N GLU A 57 -1.47 -6.41 3.32
CA GLU A 57 -0.70 -5.20 2.98
C GLU A 57 -1.11 -4.00 3.82
N PHE A 58 -2.42 -3.77 3.96
CA PHE A 58 -2.94 -2.65 4.74
C PHE A 58 -2.64 -2.79 6.24
N ILE A 59 -2.86 -3.98 6.81
CA ILE A 59 -2.54 -4.27 8.21
C ILE A 59 -1.04 -4.08 8.47
N ASN A 60 -0.19 -4.48 7.53
CA ASN A 60 1.25 -4.34 7.62
C ASN A 60 1.73 -2.89 7.65
N LEU A 61 0.91 -1.91 7.24
CA LEU A 61 1.25 -0.49 7.39
C LEU A 61 1.30 -0.02 8.85
N ARG A 62 0.73 -0.78 9.79
CA ARG A 62 0.85 -0.52 11.23
C ARG A 62 2.27 -0.72 11.74
N ASN A 63 3.13 -1.41 10.99
CA ASN A 63 4.54 -1.53 11.33
C ASN A 63 5.22 -0.15 11.18
N PRO A 64 5.98 0.33 12.20
CA PRO A 64 6.53 1.69 12.19
C PRO A 64 7.44 2.04 11.00
N SER A 65 8.04 1.03 10.36
CA SER A 65 8.92 1.20 9.20
C SER A 65 8.18 1.18 7.85
N HIS A 66 6.91 0.79 7.81
CA HIS A 66 6.19 0.59 6.55
C HIS A 66 5.49 1.85 6.07
N CYS A 67 4.80 2.59 6.95
CA CYS A 67 4.18 3.86 6.58
C CYS A 67 5.10 5.05 6.92
N PRO A 68 5.63 5.81 5.93
CA PRO A 68 6.49 6.95 6.20
C PRO A 68 5.74 8.09 6.92
N LEU A 69 6.43 8.77 7.84
CA LEU A 69 5.86 9.90 8.56
C LEU A 69 5.32 11.00 7.63
N GLY A 70 4.11 11.48 7.95
CA GLY A 70 3.39 12.46 7.15
C GLY A 70 2.85 11.89 5.84
N VAL A 71 2.72 10.56 5.72
CA VAL A 71 1.88 9.91 4.71
C VAL A 71 0.78 9.15 5.45
N TYR A 72 -0.44 9.31 4.98
CA TYR A 72 -1.61 8.60 5.50
C TYR A 72 -2.32 7.98 4.32
N VAL A 73 -2.87 6.78 4.50
CA VAL A 73 -3.54 6.03 3.44
C VAL A 73 -4.68 5.20 4.02
N ILE A 74 -5.75 5.06 3.25
CA ILE A 74 -6.92 4.25 3.59
C ILE A 74 -7.47 3.61 2.30
N PRO A 75 -7.91 2.33 2.33
CA PRO A 75 -8.66 1.75 1.23
C PRO A 75 -9.96 2.51 0.98
N SER A 76 -10.41 2.52 -0.27
CA SER A 76 -11.72 3.02 -0.65
C SER A 76 -12.82 2.26 0.08
N SER A 77 -13.95 2.92 0.33
CA SER A 77 -15.10 2.29 0.99
C SER A 77 -15.78 1.19 0.16
N ASP A 78 -15.63 1.24 -1.16
CA ASP A 78 -16.31 0.37 -2.12
C ASP A 78 -15.36 -0.58 -2.87
N ASN A 79 -14.07 -0.29 -2.93
CA ASN A 79 -13.09 -1.04 -3.72
C ASN A 79 -11.72 -1.16 -3.03
N LEU A 80 -11.36 -2.38 -2.59
CA LEU A 80 -10.08 -2.65 -1.93
C LEU A 80 -8.86 -2.46 -2.84
N ASN A 81 -9.03 -2.46 -4.16
CA ASN A 81 -7.97 -2.19 -5.12
C ASN A 81 -7.68 -0.69 -5.28
N VAL A 82 -8.49 0.19 -4.68
CA VAL A 82 -8.27 1.64 -4.75
C VAL A 82 -7.99 2.15 -3.35
N TRP A 83 -6.83 2.76 -3.15
CA TRP A 83 -6.45 3.35 -1.88
C TRP A 83 -6.28 4.85 -2.06
N TYR A 84 -6.82 5.63 -1.13
CA TYR A 84 -6.62 7.06 -1.09
C TYR A 84 -5.60 7.40 -0.04
N GLY A 85 -4.72 8.33 -0.35
CA GLY A 85 -3.72 8.80 0.58
C GLY A 85 -3.50 10.30 0.51
N VAL A 86 -2.79 10.80 1.51
CA VAL A 86 -2.34 12.18 1.58
C VAL A 86 -0.90 12.22 2.07
N VAL A 87 -0.08 13.07 1.44
CA VAL A 87 1.29 13.33 1.85
C VAL A 87 1.48 14.79 2.23
N PHE A 88 1.98 15.00 3.45
CA PHE A 88 2.37 16.29 3.99
C PHE A 88 3.85 16.54 3.70
N VAL A 89 4.15 17.65 3.03
CA VAL A 89 5.52 18.02 2.67
C VAL A 89 5.97 19.21 3.49
N HIS A 90 6.92 19.00 4.41
CA HIS A 90 7.34 20.03 5.35
C HIS A 90 8.56 20.86 4.90
N LYS A 91 9.33 20.37 3.92
CA LYS A 91 10.62 20.97 3.53
C LYS A 91 10.81 20.92 2.01
N GLY A 92 11.73 21.74 1.51
CA GLY A 92 12.09 21.79 0.09
C GLY A 92 11.17 22.69 -0.73
N TYR A 93 11.16 22.48 -2.05
CA TYR A 93 10.42 23.31 -3.00
C TYR A 93 8.90 23.23 -2.84
N TYR A 94 8.40 22.10 -2.32
CA TYR A 94 6.97 21.83 -2.13
C TYR A 94 6.55 21.99 -0.66
N ARG A 95 7.30 22.75 0.14
CA ARG A 95 7.01 22.93 1.57
C ARG A 95 5.60 23.49 1.80
N SER A 96 4.99 23.04 2.88
CA SER A 96 3.60 23.34 3.28
C SER A 96 2.54 22.78 2.34
N GLY A 97 2.92 21.94 1.35
CA GLY A 97 1.97 21.24 0.49
C GLY A 97 1.32 20.04 1.18
N VAL A 98 0.05 19.81 0.84
CA VAL A 98 -0.78 18.68 1.30
C VAL A 98 -1.36 18.00 0.08
N PHE A 99 -0.67 16.99 -0.45
CA PHE A 99 -1.03 16.38 -1.72
C PHE A 99 -1.85 15.11 -1.49
N LYS A 100 -3.12 15.13 -1.89
CA LYS A 100 -3.96 13.93 -1.97
C LYS A 100 -3.55 13.11 -3.20
N PHE A 101 -3.57 11.79 -3.08
CA PHE A 101 -3.31 10.87 -4.18
C PHE A 101 -4.25 9.67 -4.12
N ARG A 102 -4.46 9.04 -5.28
CA ARG A 102 -5.11 7.76 -5.44
C ARG A 102 -4.08 6.75 -5.90
N MET A 103 -4.04 5.60 -5.24
CA MET A 103 -3.25 4.44 -5.63
C MET A 103 -4.20 3.36 -6.13
N THR A 104 -4.04 2.93 -7.38
CA THR A 104 -4.84 1.86 -7.98
C THR A 104 -3.97 0.62 -8.10
N ILE A 105 -4.38 -0.42 -7.38
CA ILE A 105 -3.69 -1.71 -7.30
C ILE A 105 -4.29 -2.62 -8.38
N PRO A 106 -3.48 -3.17 -9.30
CA PRO A 106 -4.01 -3.95 -10.40
C PRO A 106 -4.60 -5.29 -9.94
N GLU A 107 -5.45 -5.87 -10.78
CA GLU A 107 -6.08 -7.18 -10.53
C GLU A 107 -5.06 -8.31 -10.32
N ASN A 108 -3.92 -8.20 -10.97
CA ASN A 108 -2.84 -9.18 -10.93
C ASN A 108 -1.67 -8.78 -10.01
N TYR A 109 -1.89 -7.86 -9.06
CA TYR A 109 -0.92 -7.62 -7.98
C TYR A 109 -0.62 -8.94 -7.24
N PRO A 110 0.64 -9.20 -6.84
CA PRO A 110 1.83 -8.35 -6.93
C PRO A 110 2.64 -8.56 -8.21
N ASN A 111 2.10 -9.18 -9.26
CA ASN A 111 2.84 -9.36 -10.52
C ASN A 111 3.11 -8.03 -11.25
N HIS A 112 2.24 -7.03 -11.06
CA HIS A 112 2.40 -5.69 -11.59
C HIS A 112 2.33 -4.63 -10.48
N PRO A 113 3.03 -3.49 -10.67
CA PRO A 113 3.03 -2.41 -9.68
C PRO A 113 1.65 -1.74 -9.63
N PRO A 114 1.30 -1.09 -8.50
CA PRO A 114 0.19 -0.15 -8.47
C PRO A 114 0.49 1.07 -9.36
N SER A 115 -0.56 1.75 -9.81
CA SER A 115 -0.44 3.12 -10.35
C SER A 115 -0.77 4.14 -9.27
N VAL A 116 -0.16 5.32 -9.35
CA VAL A 116 -0.38 6.42 -8.40
C VAL A 116 -0.72 7.68 -9.18
N THR A 117 -1.83 8.31 -8.85
CA THR A 117 -2.30 9.57 -9.45
C THR A 117 -2.49 10.60 -8.34
N PHE A 118 -1.79 11.73 -8.40
CA PHE A 118 -2.05 12.88 -7.54
C PHE A 118 -3.35 13.55 -7.95
N LEU A 119 -4.18 13.89 -6.97
CA LEU A 119 -5.49 14.52 -7.19
C LEU A 119 -5.38 16.05 -7.31
N THR A 120 -4.25 16.62 -6.92
CA THR A 120 -3.90 18.01 -7.14
C THR A 120 -2.96 18.11 -8.34
N GLU A 121 -3.13 19.15 -9.16
CA GLU A 121 -2.19 19.45 -10.23
C GLU A 121 -0.81 19.79 -9.66
N MET A 122 0.25 19.16 -10.20
CA MET A 122 1.60 19.31 -9.67
C MET A 122 2.63 19.59 -10.77
N PHE A 123 3.41 20.63 -10.56
CA PHE A 123 4.60 20.92 -11.34
C PHE A 123 5.77 20.11 -10.78
N HIS A 124 5.92 18.84 -11.18
CA HIS A 124 6.96 17.95 -10.68
C HIS A 124 7.55 17.06 -11.80
N PRO A 125 8.87 16.84 -11.89
CA PRO A 125 9.47 16.11 -13.01
C PRO A 125 8.95 14.68 -13.21
N LEU A 126 8.68 13.97 -12.10
CA LEU A 126 8.18 12.60 -12.09
C LEU A 126 6.65 12.47 -12.26
N VAL A 127 5.91 13.57 -12.33
CA VAL A 127 4.44 13.56 -12.35
C VAL A 127 3.97 14.18 -13.65
N ASP A 128 3.19 13.45 -14.43
CA ASP A 128 2.67 13.95 -15.70
C ASP A 128 1.58 15.01 -15.51
N THR A 129 1.10 15.58 -16.62
CA THR A 129 0.06 16.62 -16.63
C THR A 129 -1.31 16.13 -16.12
N GLN A 130 -1.51 14.81 -16.03
CA GLN A 130 -2.72 14.16 -15.54
C GLN A 130 -2.57 13.74 -14.06
N GLY A 131 -1.43 14.04 -13.44
CA GLY A 131 -1.12 13.71 -12.05
C GLY A 131 -0.52 12.31 -11.86
N ASN A 132 -0.27 11.52 -12.90
CA ASN A 132 0.29 10.18 -12.75
C ASN A 132 1.77 10.24 -12.40
N LEU A 133 2.15 9.50 -11.35
CA LEU A 133 3.52 9.39 -10.89
C LEU A 133 4.25 8.27 -11.65
N SER A 134 5.39 8.62 -12.25
CA SER A 134 6.34 7.65 -12.81
C SER A 134 7.07 6.90 -11.70
N LEU A 135 6.81 5.59 -11.60
CA LEU A 135 7.52 4.68 -10.70
C LEU A 135 8.88 4.24 -11.25
N SER A 136 9.14 4.43 -12.54
CA SER A 136 10.27 3.83 -13.26
C SER A 136 11.66 4.28 -12.80
N GLN A 137 11.78 5.44 -12.14
CA GLN A 137 13.05 5.91 -11.56
C GLN A 137 13.49 5.04 -10.37
N GLN A 138 12.55 4.54 -9.57
CA GLN A 138 12.84 3.70 -8.39
C GLN A 138 12.58 2.21 -8.67
N PHE A 139 11.54 1.93 -9.43
CA PHE A 139 11.07 0.59 -9.79
C PHE A 139 11.20 0.40 -11.30
N ALA A 140 12.44 0.47 -11.81
CA ALA A 140 12.72 0.26 -13.24
C ALA A 140 12.25 -1.12 -13.72
N THR A 141 12.31 -2.11 -12.83
CA THR A 141 11.66 -3.40 -12.98
C THR A 141 10.96 -3.71 -11.66
N TRP A 142 9.64 -3.83 -11.71
CA TRP A 142 8.86 -4.27 -10.55
C TRP A 142 9.18 -5.73 -10.25
N ARG A 143 9.50 -6.04 -9.00
CA ARG A 143 9.83 -7.40 -8.56
C ARG A 143 8.68 -7.94 -7.72
N PRO A 144 7.86 -8.86 -8.26
CA PRO A 144 6.77 -9.48 -7.51
C PRO A 144 7.29 -10.11 -6.22
N TYR A 145 6.53 -9.96 -5.14
CA TYR A 145 6.88 -10.48 -3.81
C TYR A 145 8.19 -9.94 -3.20
N GLN A 146 8.71 -8.83 -3.73
CA GLN A 146 9.85 -8.10 -3.15
C GLN A 146 9.56 -6.61 -3.06
N ASP A 147 8.92 -6.06 -4.09
CA ASP A 147 8.37 -4.71 -4.08
C ASP A 147 6.90 -4.77 -3.62
N TYR A 148 6.54 -3.87 -2.70
CA TYR A 148 5.26 -3.87 -1.99
C TYR A 148 4.68 -2.47 -1.94
N LEU A 149 3.40 -2.34 -1.59
CA LEU A 149 2.71 -1.04 -1.56
C LEU A 149 3.41 -0.03 -0.64
N PHE A 150 3.95 -0.48 0.49
CA PHE A 150 4.65 0.40 1.42
C PHE A 150 5.97 0.96 0.84
N HIS A 151 6.68 0.22 -0.02
CA HIS A 151 7.83 0.74 -0.76
C HIS A 151 7.41 1.90 -1.69
N VAL A 152 6.23 1.80 -2.30
CA VAL A 152 5.65 2.88 -3.12
C VAL A 152 5.30 4.09 -2.26
N LEU A 153 4.76 3.91 -1.05
CA LEU A 153 4.50 5.02 -0.11
C LEU A 153 5.78 5.77 0.28
N HIS A 154 6.87 5.04 0.57
CA HIS A 154 8.18 5.65 0.81
C HIS A 154 8.68 6.42 -0.41
N TYR A 155 8.49 5.88 -1.61
CA TYR A 155 8.85 6.56 -2.83
C TYR A 155 8.04 7.85 -3.03
N ILE A 156 6.71 7.83 -2.86
CA ILE A 156 5.84 9.01 -2.89
C ILE A 156 6.34 10.09 -1.93
N LYS A 157 6.76 9.73 -0.70
CA LYS A 157 7.34 10.70 0.24
C LYS A 157 8.68 11.27 -0.25
N ASN A 158 9.48 10.44 -0.90
CA ASN A 158 10.86 10.76 -1.24
C ASN A 158 10.99 11.61 -2.51
N ILE A 159 10.03 11.58 -3.45
CA ILE A 159 10.13 12.35 -4.71
C ILE A 159 10.34 13.86 -4.47
N PHE A 160 9.82 14.39 -3.36
CA PHE A 160 9.95 15.80 -2.99
C PHE A 160 11.32 16.16 -2.39
N LYS A 161 12.15 15.16 -2.04
CA LYS A 161 13.45 15.38 -1.40
C LYS A 161 14.46 15.84 -2.45
N ARG A 162 15.27 16.83 -2.07
CA ARG A 162 16.34 17.37 -2.92
C ARG A 162 17.28 16.28 -3.45
N VAL A 163 17.67 15.31 -2.63
CA VAL A 163 18.55 14.20 -3.04
C VAL A 163 17.95 13.41 -4.21
N VAL A 164 16.64 13.17 -4.19
CA VAL A 164 15.95 12.48 -5.29
C VAL A 164 15.86 13.36 -6.51
N LEU A 165 15.44 14.62 -6.35
CA LEU A 165 15.36 15.59 -7.45
C LEU A 165 16.71 15.81 -8.16
N ASP A 166 17.80 15.89 -7.38
CA ASP A 166 19.16 16.00 -7.90
C ASP A 166 19.57 14.75 -8.70
N GLY A 167 19.11 13.56 -8.32
CA GLY A 167 19.43 12.27 -8.94
C GLY A 167 18.51 11.81 -10.09
N LEU A 168 17.51 12.61 -10.49
CA LEU A 168 16.57 12.22 -11.55
C LEU A 168 17.23 12.03 -12.91
N VAL A 169 16.79 11.02 -13.65
CA VAL A 169 17.22 10.80 -15.04
C VAL A 169 16.08 11.19 -15.99
N ASP A 170 16.40 11.94 -17.05
CA ASP A 170 15.43 12.45 -18.03
C ASP A 170 14.47 11.37 -18.55
N LYS A 171 15.00 10.19 -18.90
CA LYS A 171 14.21 9.07 -19.42
C LYS A 171 13.04 8.64 -18.52
N HIS A 172 13.14 8.86 -17.21
CA HIS A 172 12.12 8.50 -16.23
C HIS A 172 11.16 9.65 -15.89
N CYS A 173 11.45 10.85 -16.37
CA CYS A 173 10.67 12.06 -16.10
C CYS A 173 9.63 12.28 -17.21
N PRO A 174 8.32 12.07 -16.95
CA PRO A 174 7.28 12.39 -17.92
C PRO A 174 7.14 13.90 -18.16
N HIS A 175 7.31 14.72 -17.13
CA HIS A 175 7.17 16.17 -17.24
C HIS A 175 8.50 16.82 -17.62
N LYS A 176 8.76 16.88 -18.93
CA LYS A 176 10.03 17.35 -19.49
C LYS A 176 10.40 18.77 -19.10
N GLU A 177 9.42 19.67 -19.07
CA GLU A 177 9.67 21.07 -18.72
C GLU A 177 10.06 21.24 -17.25
N ALA A 178 9.37 20.56 -16.33
CA ALA A 178 9.74 20.54 -14.91
C ALA A 178 11.16 19.97 -14.69
N TYR A 179 11.51 18.88 -15.39
CA TYR A 179 12.87 18.33 -15.36
C TYR A 179 13.90 19.35 -15.88
N ARG A 180 13.65 19.95 -17.04
CA ARG A 180 14.55 20.92 -17.67
C ARG A 180 14.79 22.13 -16.76
N LEU A 181 13.72 22.75 -16.25
CA LEU A 181 13.82 23.88 -15.33
C LEU A 181 14.58 23.52 -14.05
N TYR A 182 14.37 22.32 -13.49
CA TYR A 182 15.16 21.89 -12.33
C TYR A 182 16.68 21.88 -12.61
N ARG A 183 17.07 21.53 -13.84
CA ARG A 183 18.48 21.48 -14.26
C ARG A 183 19.03 22.85 -14.66
N THR A 184 18.23 23.71 -15.30
CA THR A 184 18.72 24.98 -15.88
C THR A 184 18.40 26.21 -15.03
N ASP A 185 17.26 26.24 -14.33
CA ASP A 185 16.80 27.39 -13.54
C ASP A 185 15.98 26.93 -12.32
N ARG A 186 16.69 26.65 -11.23
CA ARG A 186 16.08 26.22 -9.96
C ARG A 186 15.20 27.30 -9.32
N THR A 187 15.40 28.57 -9.67
CA THR A 187 14.61 29.67 -9.13
C THR A 187 13.20 29.63 -9.71
N VAL A 188 13.08 29.50 -11.03
CA VAL A 188 11.79 29.36 -11.71
C VAL A 188 11.11 28.04 -11.31
N PHE A 189 11.86 26.93 -11.31
CA PHE A 189 11.34 25.64 -10.83
C PHE A 189 10.74 25.77 -9.42
N GLY A 190 11.48 26.40 -8.50
CA GLY A 190 11.04 26.56 -7.12
C GLY A 190 9.77 27.39 -6.97
N LYS A 191 9.57 28.42 -7.81
CA LYS A 191 8.33 29.20 -7.84
C LYS A 191 7.14 28.36 -8.29
N LEU A 192 7.29 27.60 -9.38
CA LEU A 192 6.23 26.74 -9.93
C LEU A 192 5.89 25.59 -8.97
N ALA A 193 6.90 24.95 -8.38
CA ALA A 193 6.70 23.92 -7.36
C ALA A 193 5.96 24.46 -6.12
N GLN A 194 6.28 25.70 -5.71
CA GLN A 194 5.60 26.36 -4.60
C GLN A 194 4.14 26.70 -4.93
N GLN A 195 3.84 27.06 -6.18
CA GLN A 195 2.45 27.25 -6.63
C GLN A 195 1.65 25.95 -6.52
N SER A 196 2.23 24.79 -6.89
CA SER A 196 1.56 23.50 -6.67
C SER A 196 1.31 23.22 -5.19
N ALA A 197 2.25 23.56 -4.31
CA ALA A 197 2.05 23.43 -2.87
C ALA A 197 0.91 24.34 -2.36
N GLN A 198 0.84 25.60 -2.83
CA GLN A 198 -0.24 26.52 -2.50
C GLN A 198 -1.60 26.05 -3.03
N LEU A 199 -1.63 25.50 -4.25
CA LEU A 199 -2.84 24.94 -4.84
C LEU A 199 -3.37 23.76 -4.02
N SER A 200 -2.49 22.91 -3.51
CA SER A 200 -2.87 21.72 -2.72
C SER A 200 -3.61 22.02 -1.42
N ILE A 201 -3.48 23.24 -0.91
CA ILE A 201 -4.11 23.69 0.35
C ILE A 201 -5.29 24.64 0.12
N THR A 202 -5.68 24.92 -1.13
CA THR A 202 -6.89 25.70 -1.39
C THR A 202 -8.12 24.93 -0.94
N GLU A 203 -9.20 25.64 -0.66
CA GLU A 203 -10.43 25.01 -0.19
C GLU A 203 -10.97 23.96 -1.16
N SER A 204 -10.85 24.23 -2.46
CA SER A 204 -11.29 23.35 -3.55
C SER A 204 -10.51 22.03 -3.65
N TYR A 205 -9.28 21.95 -3.12
CA TYR A 205 -8.51 20.69 -3.13
C TYR A 205 -8.48 20.04 -1.76
N LEU A 206 -8.32 20.84 -0.70
CA LEU A 206 -8.15 20.34 0.64
C LEU A 206 -9.49 19.89 1.25
N PHE A 207 -10.53 20.72 1.13
CA PHE A 207 -11.85 20.45 1.72
C PHE A 207 -12.86 19.87 0.73
N ASP A 208 -12.49 19.71 -0.54
CA ASP A 208 -13.30 18.91 -1.45
C ASP A 208 -13.20 17.43 -1.08
N HIS A 209 -14.38 16.81 -1.05
CA HIS A 209 -14.62 15.43 -0.62
C HIS A 209 -14.79 14.48 -1.80
N PHE A 210 -14.42 14.92 -3.00
CA PHE A 210 -14.44 14.09 -4.18
C PHE A 210 -13.18 13.19 -4.28
N PRO A 211 -13.32 11.92 -4.70
CA PRO A 211 -14.57 11.17 -4.87
C PRO A 211 -15.16 10.72 -3.51
N GLU A 212 -16.48 10.49 -3.43
CA GLU A 212 -17.19 10.20 -2.17
C GLU A 212 -16.69 8.95 -1.43
N ASN A 213 -16.09 8.01 -2.17
CA ASN A 213 -15.50 6.79 -1.62
C ASN A 213 -14.11 7.02 -0.99
N ASN A 214 -13.57 8.24 -1.10
CA ASN A 214 -12.39 8.67 -0.35
C ASN A 214 -12.77 9.03 1.09
N LEU A 215 -12.30 8.22 2.03
CA LEU A 215 -12.56 8.39 3.45
C LEU A 215 -11.64 9.41 4.14
N ILE A 216 -10.59 9.91 3.46
CA ILE A 216 -9.73 10.97 3.99
C ILE A 216 -10.43 12.31 3.80
N LYS A 217 -10.92 12.87 4.89
CA LYS A 217 -11.66 14.14 4.91
C LYS A 217 -10.92 15.18 5.74
N PHE A 218 -10.87 16.40 5.22
CA PHE A 218 -10.41 17.56 5.97
C PHE A 218 -11.59 18.47 6.22
N SER A 219 -11.67 19.00 7.42
CA SER A 219 -12.62 20.04 7.79
C SER A 219 -11.87 21.27 8.27
N LYS A 220 -12.49 22.44 8.12
CA LYS A 220 -12.04 23.64 8.79
C LYS A 220 -12.28 23.46 10.28
N LEU A 221 -11.25 23.70 11.08
CA LEU A 221 -11.37 23.80 12.53
C LEU A 221 -11.88 25.20 12.88
N SER A 222 -12.89 25.28 13.74
CA SER A 222 -13.23 26.54 14.40
C SER A 222 -12.15 26.94 15.40
N GLU A 223 -12.10 28.23 15.76
CA GLU A 223 -11.12 28.74 16.72
C GLU A 223 -11.22 28.04 18.08
N ALA A 224 -12.45 27.73 18.52
CA ALA A 224 -12.71 27.00 19.76
C ALA A 224 -12.15 25.56 19.69
N GLU A 225 -12.45 24.82 18.61
CA GLU A 225 -11.94 23.46 18.41
C GLU A 225 -10.41 23.44 18.32
N TYR A 226 -9.81 24.46 17.70
CA TYR A 226 -8.37 24.59 17.60
C TYR A 226 -7.71 24.76 18.98
N GLU A 227 -8.21 25.66 19.82
CA GLU A 227 -7.63 25.90 21.15
C GLU A 227 -7.83 24.70 22.09
N ASP A 228 -8.97 24.00 22.00
CA ASP A 228 -9.20 22.75 22.72
C ASP A 228 -8.19 21.67 22.32
N LEU A 229 -8.00 21.44 21.02
CA LEU A 229 -7.02 20.48 20.50
C LEU A 229 -5.59 20.86 20.86
N ARG A 230 -5.25 22.15 20.76
CA ARG A 230 -3.94 22.67 21.12
C ARG A 230 -3.61 22.37 22.58
N THR A 231 -4.56 22.59 23.48
CA THR A 231 -4.40 22.32 24.91
C THR A 231 -4.16 20.82 25.15
N GLN A 232 -4.95 19.95 24.53
CA GLN A 232 -4.78 18.49 24.63
C GLN A 232 -3.40 18.02 24.14
N ILE A 233 -2.91 18.58 23.02
CA ILE A 233 -1.60 18.23 22.46
C ILE A 233 -0.48 18.68 23.42
N LEU A 234 -0.58 19.88 23.99
CA LEU A 234 0.41 20.38 24.94
C LEU A 234 0.43 19.58 26.24
N ASP A 235 -0.72 19.13 26.74
CA ASP A 235 -0.82 18.34 27.97
C ASP A 235 -0.31 16.90 27.78
N SER A 236 -0.59 16.29 26.64
CA SER A 236 -0.06 14.96 26.29
C SER A 236 1.46 14.97 26.13
N ALA A 237 2.03 16.05 25.57
CA ALA A 237 3.47 16.23 25.44
C ALA A 237 4.19 16.50 26.79
N ARG A 238 3.47 16.92 27.84
CA ARG A 238 4.02 17.10 29.19
C ARG A 238 3.99 15.83 30.04
N SER A 239 3.18 14.85 29.63
CA SER A 239 2.95 13.60 30.37
C SER A 239 3.79 12.42 29.84
N THR A 240 4.66 12.67 28.85
CA THR A 240 5.62 11.71 28.27
C THR A 240 7.05 12.15 28.54
#